data_AF-A0A7S3M724-F1
#
_entry.id   AF-A0A7S3M724-F1
#
_cell.length_a   1.000
_cell.length_b   1.000
_cell.length_c   1.000
_cell.angle_alpha   90.00
_cell.angle_beta   90.00
_cell.angle_gamma   90.00
#
_symmetry.space_group_name_H-M   'P 1'
#
loop_
_entity.id
_entity.type
_entity.pdbx_description
1 polymer ?
#
loop_
_entity_poly.entity_id
_entity_poly.type
_entity_poly.pdbx_seq_one_letter_code
_entity_poly.pdbx_strand_id
1 'polypeptide(L)'
;HEAKAAGQAAREAEPLNQGLSPKVIQVYTDIGKWLNHYKSGKLPKAFKVIPSLTNWEEVLSLTNPLNWSPAAMYEAVNIFASNLNPRMAQRFYNLVLLPAIRENIAKYK
;
A
#
# COMPACT_ATOMS: atom_id res chain seq x y z
N HIS A 1 10.47 -19.02 33.30
CA HIS A 1 9.75 -17.73 33.26
C HIS A 1 9.59 -17.17 31.82
N GLU A 2 9.84 -17.96 30.76
CA GLU A 2 9.87 -17.45 29.36
C GLU A 2 8.73 -17.93 28.45
N ALA A 3 7.85 -18.83 28.89
CA ALA A 3 6.77 -19.34 28.04
C ALA A 3 5.54 -18.41 27.92
N LYS A 4 5.57 -17.21 28.52
CA LYS A 4 4.41 -16.30 28.57
C LYS A 4 4.53 -15.06 27.66
N ALA A 5 5.70 -14.79 27.06
CA ALA A 5 5.92 -13.61 26.22
C ALA A 5 5.49 -13.81 24.75
N ALA A 6 5.52 -15.06 24.25
CA ALA A 6 5.18 -15.36 22.85
C ALA A 6 3.66 -15.31 22.56
N GLY A 7 2.81 -15.39 23.59
CA GLY A 7 1.34 -15.40 23.44
C GLY A 7 0.70 -14.01 23.32
N GLN A 8 1.47 -12.92 23.41
CA GLN A 8 0.95 -11.55 23.48
C GLN A 8 1.31 -10.66 22.28
N ALA A 9 2.15 -11.12 21.35
CA ALA A 9 2.43 -10.38 20.10
C ALA A 9 1.40 -10.64 18.98
N ALA A 10 0.45 -11.56 19.17
CA ALA A 10 -0.51 -12.00 18.16
C ALA A 10 -1.96 -11.51 18.39
N ARG A 11 -2.18 -10.61 19.35
CA ARG A 11 -3.45 -9.92 19.62
C ARG A 11 -3.14 -8.42 19.50
N GLU A 12 -3.66 -7.59 18.61
CA GLU A 12 -4.79 -7.64 17.69
C GLU A 12 -4.38 -6.87 16.41
N ALA A 13 -4.35 -7.54 15.25
CA ALA A 13 -4.68 -6.85 14.01
C ALA A 13 -6.20 -7.01 13.88
N GLU A 14 -6.96 -6.14 14.56
CA GLU A 14 -8.37 -5.90 14.21
C GLU A 14 -8.44 -5.81 12.68
N PRO A 15 -9.29 -6.59 11.99
CA PRO A 15 -9.34 -6.52 10.55
C PRO A 15 -9.82 -5.10 10.19
N LEU A 16 -8.91 -4.28 9.67
CA LEU A 16 -9.19 -2.97 9.05
C LEU A 16 -10.27 -3.05 7.96
N ASN A 17 -10.72 -4.25 7.60
CA ASN A 17 -11.71 -4.59 6.58
C ASN A 17 -13.16 -4.60 7.09
N GLN A 18 -13.49 -4.00 8.24
CA GLN A 18 -14.89 -3.85 8.68
C GLN A 18 -15.65 -2.90 7.72
N GLY A 19 -16.04 -3.38 6.55
CA GLY A 19 -16.76 -2.63 5.52
C GLY A 19 -16.40 -2.97 4.08
N LEU A 20 -15.26 -3.64 3.82
CA LEU A 20 -14.85 -4.03 2.48
C LEU A 20 -15.39 -5.41 2.09
N SER A 21 -15.87 -5.55 0.86
CA SER A 21 -16.30 -6.86 0.36
C SER A 21 -15.10 -7.80 0.23
N PRO A 22 -15.28 -9.12 0.49
CA PRO A 22 -14.21 -10.11 0.32
C PRO A 22 -13.56 -10.08 -1.06
N LYS A 23 -14.34 -9.74 -2.10
CA LYS A 23 -13.85 -9.64 -3.47
C LYS A 23 -12.90 -8.45 -3.66
N VAL A 24 -13.22 -7.29 -3.07
CA VAL A 24 -12.34 -6.11 -3.11
C VAL A 24 -11.01 -6.43 -2.44
N ILE A 25 -11.06 -7.04 -1.25
CA ILE A 25 -9.87 -7.47 -0.51
C ILE A 25 -9.00 -8.36 -1.40
N GLN A 26 -9.57 -9.43 -1.94
CA GLN A 26 -8.85 -10.37 -2.80
C GLN A 26 -8.19 -9.67 -4.00
N VAL A 27 -8.95 -8.84 -4.72
CA VAL A 27 -8.47 -8.16 -5.94
C VAL A 27 -7.28 -7.24 -5.63
N TYR A 28 -7.39 -6.39 -4.60
CA TYR A 28 -6.30 -5.45 -4.29
C TYR A 28 -5.10 -6.12 -3.63
N THR A 29 -5.31 -7.20 -2.87
CA THR A 29 -4.21 -8.04 -2.38
C THR A 29 -3.44 -8.69 -3.54
N ASP A 30 -4.13 -9.22 -4.55
CA ASP A 30 -3.46 -9.82 -5.71
C ASP A 30 -2.74 -8.77 -6.58
N ILE A 31 -3.29 -7.56 -6.69
CA ILE A 31 -2.60 -6.42 -7.30
C ILE A 31 -1.31 -6.11 -6.51
N GLY A 32 -1.36 -6.10 -5.19
CA GLY A 32 -0.17 -5.88 -4.35
C GLY A 32 0.94 -6.89 -4.61
N LYS A 33 0.60 -8.19 -4.68
CA LYS A 33 1.55 -9.25 -5.06
C LYS A 33 2.17 -9.02 -6.43
N TRP A 34 1.37 -8.58 -7.39
CA TRP A 34 1.85 -8.27 -8.74
C TRP A 34 2.78 -7.04 -8.77
N LEU A 35 2.47 -5.98 -8.01
CA LEU A 35 3.28 -4.76 -7.93
C LEU A 35 4.66 -4.98 -7.31
N ASN A 36 4.84 -6.02 -6.48
CA ASN A 36 6.15 -6.42 -5.95
C ASN A 36 7.14 -6.76 -7.08
N HIS A 37 6.66 -7.39 -8.15
CA HIS A 37 7.51 -7.83 -9.26
C HIS A 37 7.43 -6.94 -10.50
N TYR A 38 6.63 -5.87 -10.46
CA TYR A 38 6.45 -4.95 -11.59
C TYR A 38 7.78 -4.31 -12.02
N LYS A 39 7.97 -4.16 -13.33
CA LYS A 39 9.15 -3.52 -13.94
C LYS A 39 8.77 -2.42 -14.91
N SER A 40 7.81 -2.69 -15.80
CA SER A 40 7.37 -1.78 -16.84
C SER A 40 6.01 -2.19 -17.39
N GLY A 41 5.38 -1.31 -18.15
CA GLY A 41 4.11 -1.57 -18.84
C GLY A 41 2.93 -0.83 -18.22
N LYS A 42 1.72 -1.28 -18.54
CA LYS A 42 0.51 -0.63 -18.05
C LYS A 42 0.11 -1.19 -16.69
N LEU A 43 -0.12 -0.32 -15.72
CA LEU A 43 -0.72 -0.70 -14.45
C LEU A 43 -2.19 -1.15 -14.61
N PRO A 44 -2.67 -2.10 -13.78
CA PRO A 44 -4.06 -2.55 -13.81
C PRO A 44 -5.05 -1.40 -13.65
N LYS A 45 -6.18 -1.46 -14.39
CA LYS A 45 -7.23 -0.42 -14.31
C LYS A 45 -7.76 -0.24 -12.88
N ALA A 46 -7.91 -1.34 -12.13
CA ALA A 46 -8.33 -1.32 -10.73
C ALA A 46 -7.36 -0.54 -9.83
N PHE A 47 -6.06 -0.59 -10.10
CA PHE A 47 -5.09 0.22 -9.36
C PHE A 47 -5.24 1.71 -9.67
N LYS A 48 -5.43 2.05 -10.94
CA LYS A 48 -5.53 3.44 -11.41
C LYS A 48 -6.75 4.19 -10.88
N VAL A 49 -7.81 3.49 -10.48
CA VAL A 49 -9.03 4.12 -9.93
C VAL A 49 -8.94 4.41 -8.44
N ILE A 50 -7.94 3.87 -7.72
CA ILE A 50 -7.80 4.06 -6.27
C ILE A 50 -7.87 5.54 -5.84
N PRO A 51 -7.17 6.50 -6.49
CA PRO A 51 -7.22 7.91 -6.07
C PRO A 51 -8.62 8.56 -6.11
N SER A 52 -9.55 8.01 -6.90
CA SER A 52 -10.93 8.51 -6.98
C SER A 52 -11.87 7.94 -5.92
N LEU A 53 -11.40 6.97 -5.12
CA LEU A 53 -12.21 6.35 -4.07
C LEU A 53 -12.28 7.24 -2.83
N THR A 54 -13.43 7.27 -2.17
CA THR A 54 -13.59 7.98 -0.89
C THR A 54 -12.72 7.35 0.21
N ASN A 55 -12.59 6.02 0.21
CA ASN A 55 -11.74 5.24 1.13
C ASN A 55 -10.42 4.78 0.47
N TRP A 56 -9.81 5.63 -0.36
CA TRP A 56 -8.61 5.28 -1.12
C TRP A 56 -7.45 4.77 -0.25
N GLU A 57 -7.26 5.29 0.96
CA GLU A 57 -6.18 4.86 1.87
C GLU A 57 -6.33 3.41 2.30
N GLU A 58 -7.55 3.02 2.67
CA GLU A 58 -7.88 1.66 3.08
C GLU A 58 -7.66 0.69 1.92
N VAL A 59 -8.17 1.03 0.73
CA VAL A 59 -8.00 0.21 -0.48
C VAL A 59 -6.53 0.13 -0.91
N LEU A 60 -5.78 1.23 -0.82
CA LEU A 60 -4.35 1.25 -1.11
C LEU A 60 -3.57 0.36 -0.13
N SER A 61 -3.93 0.36 1.15
CA SER A 61 -3.24 -0.45 2.16
C SER A 61 -3.26 -1.95 1.84
N LEU A 62 -4.34 -2.45 1.24
CA LEU A 62 -4.48 -3.85 0.81
C LEU A 62 -3.43 -4.29 -0.21
N THR A 63 -2.87 -3.34 -0.95
CA THR A 63 -1.84 -3.59 -1.97
C THR A 63 -0.43 -3.65 -1.38
N ASN A 64 -0.28 -3.47 -0.07
CA ASN A 64 0.98 -3.52 0.67
C ASN A 64 2.10 -2.65 0.06
N PRO A 65 1.95 -1.32 0.06
CA PRO A 65 2.75 -0.42 -0.77
C PRO A 65 4.24 -0.33 -0.42
N LEU A 66 4.63 -0.73 0.79
CA LEU A 66 6.05 -0.79 1.18
C LEU A 66 6.80 -1.94 0.49
N ASN A 67 6.08 -2.97 0.04
CA ASN A 67 6.66 -4.12 -0.66
C ASN A 67 6.59 -4.01 -2.20
N TRP A 68 6.21 -2.85 -2.73
CA TRP A 68 6.24 -2.61 -4.17
C TRP A 68 7.66 -2.56 -4.71
N SER A 69 7.80 -2.88 -5.99
CA SER A 69 9.06 -2.61 -6.69
C SER A 69 9.31 -1.10 -6.78
N PRO A 70 10.57 -0.65 -6.93
CA PRO A 70 10.88 0.75 -7.17
C PRO A 70 10.18 1.33 -8.43
N ALA A 71 10.02 0.50 -9.46
CA ALA A 71 9.30 0.89 -10.67
C ALA A 71 7.80 1.08 -10.42
N ALA A 72 7.18 0.26 -9.57
CA ALA A 72 5.79 0.40 -9.20
C ALA A 72 5.58 1.66 -8.35
N MET A 73 6.50 1.94 -7.42
CA MET A 73 6.47 3.17 -6.63
C MET A 73 6.52 4.41 -7.52
N TYR A 74 7.42 4.44 -8.52
CA TYR A 74 7.51 5.55 -9.46
C TYR A 74 6.19 5.81 -10.20
N GLU A 75 5.60 4.77 -10.78
CA GLU A 75 4.31 4.90 -11.49
C GLU A 75 3.17 5.28 -10.55
N ALA A 76 3.16 4.75 -9.32
CA ALA A 76 2.17 5.12 -8.31
C ALA A 76 2.29 6.60 -7.93
N VAL A 77 3.49 7.13 -7.72
CA VAL A 77 3.69 8.56 -7.43
C VAL A 77 3.09 9.42 -8.54
N ASN A 78 3.35 9.10 -9.81
CA ASN A 78 2.78 9.85 -10.94
C ASN A 78 1.24 9.83 -10.94
N ILE A 79 0.64 8.67 -10.70
CA ILE A 79 -0.82 8.51 -10.65
C ILE A 79 -1.42 9.29 -9.47
N PHE A 80 -0.91 9.08 -8.26
CA PHE A 80 -1.48 9.66 -7.05
C PHE A 80 -1.25 11.17 -6.99
N ALA A 81 -0.08 11.66 -7.40
CA ALA A 81 0.21 13.10 -7.45
C ALA A 81 -0.69 13.85 -8.45
N SER A 82 -1.05 13.20 -9.57
CA SER A 82 -1.86 13.84 -10.64
C SER A 82 -3.36 13.78 -10.39
N ASN A 83 -3.84 12.84 -9.56
CA ASN A 83 -5.27 12.59 -9.39
C ASN A 83 -5.81 12.97 -8.00
N LEU A 84 -4.94 13.08 -6.99
CA LEU A 84 -5.35 13.53 -5.66
C LEU A 84 -5.31 15.06 -5.53
N ASN A 85 -6.18 15.61 -4.69
CA ASN A 85 -6.03 16.99 -4.24
C ASN A 85 -4.78 17.15 -3.33
N PRO A 86 -4.28 18.37 -3.11
CA PRO A 86 -3.03 18.59 -2.36
C PRO A 86 -3.01 17.96 -0.97
N ARG A 87 -4.14 18.01 -0.24
CA ARG A 87 -4.25 17.44 1.11
C ARG A 87 -4.13 15.92 1.08
N MET A 88 -4.78 15.25 0.14
CA MET A 88 -4.70 13.80 -0.01
C MET A 88 -3.34 13.35 -0.55
N ALA A 89 -2.76 14.09 -1.51
CA ALA A 89 -1.42 13.82 -2.02
C ALA A 89 -0.36 13.90 -0.90
N GLN A 90 -0.45 14.90 -0.01
CA GLN A 90 0.40 14.99 1.18
C GLN A 90 0.29 13.74 2.06
N ARG A 91 -0.92 13.21 2.26
CA ARG A 91 -1.12 11.97 3.02
C ARG A 91 -0.47 10.77 2.33
N PHE A 92 -0.62 10.63 1.02
CA PHE A 92 0.08 9.59 0.25
C PHE A 92 1.60 9.70 0.42
N TYR A 93 2.18 10.90 0.33
CA TYR A 93 3.61 11.07 0.52
C TYR A 93 4.07 10.67 1.92
N ASN A 94 3.32 11.04 2.95
CA ASN A 94 3.68 10.74 4.33
C ASN A 94 3.53 9.26 4.70
N LEU A 95 2.45 8.61 4.22
CA LEU A 95 2.12 7.24 4.60
C LEU A 95 2.78 6.18 3.72
N VAL A 96 3.15 6.52 2.49
CA VAL A 96 3.66 5.56 1.50
C VAL A 96 5.06 5.93 1.02
N LEU A 97 5.22 7.10 0.40
CA LEU A 97 6.48 7.42 -0.27
C LEU A 97 7.64 7.65 0.71
N LEU A 98 7.40 8.43 1.77
CA LEU A 98 8.40 8.75 2.78
C LEU A 98 8.96 7.51 3.49
N PRO A 99 8.14 6.59 4.05
CA PRO A 99 8.68 5.38 4.66
C PRO A 99 9.42 4.49 3.66
N ALA A 100 8.92 4.35 2.42
CA ALA A 100 9.59 3.56 1.38
C ALA A 100 10.98 4.10 1.04
N ILE A 101 11.14 5.43 0.93
CA ILE A 101 12.44 6.08 0.69
C ILE A 101 13.37 5.86 1.90
N ARG A 102 12.88 6.03 3.12
CA ARG A 102 13.69 5.85 4.34
C ARG A 102 14.23 4.43 4.45
N GLU A 103 13.38 3.43 4.19
CA GLU A 103 13.78 2.03 4.20
C GLU A 103 14.79 1.73 3.10
N ASN A 104 14.59 2.27 1.89
CA ASN A 104 15.54 2.12 0.79
C ASN A 104 16.92 2.70 1.15
N ILE A 105 16.97 3.90 1.71
CA ILE A 105 18.22 4.52 2.16
C ILE A 105 18.89 3.64 3.22
N ALA A 106 18.16 3.22 4.26
CA ALA A 106 18.71 2.42 5.35
C ALA A 106 19.23 1.03 4.89
N LYS A 107 18.71 0.50 3.78
CA LYS A 107 19.11 -0.81 3.25
C LYS A 107 20.32 -0.75 2.31
N TYR A 108 20.47 0.34 1.56
CA TYR A 108 21.44 0.45 0.47
C TYR A 108 22.54 1.49 0.70
N LYS A 109 22.49 2.24 1.81
CA LYS A 109 23.53 3.17 2.26
C LYS A 109 23.86 2.90 3.72
#